data_AF-R7N5K5-F1
#
_entry.id   AF-R7N5K5-F1
#
_cell.length_a   1.000
_cell.length_b   1.000
_cell.length_c   1.000
_cell.angle_alpha   90.00
_cell.angle_beta   90.00
_cell.angle_gamma   90.00
#
_symmetry.space_group_name_H-M   'P 1'
#
loop_
_entity.id
_entity.type
_entity.pdbx_description
1 polymer ?
#
loop_
_entity_poly.entity_id
_entity_poly.type
_entity_poly.pdbx_seq_one_letter_code
_entity_poly.pdbx_strand_id
1 'polypeptide(L)'
;MSYIAWEQYRSLCNSITDETEFNRLSKLAEIKLNTITHMRAKRFENEYSEEIATDFQKQVHMQIQDTFCQLISLMSVQESSGMGTGITSVSNDGYSESYKVTTAQEKEAQLTSVIRSGLSGTGLAGAL
;
A
#
# COMPACT_ATOMS: atom_id res chain seq x y z
N MET A 1 11.36 9.98 -2.79
CA MET A 1 10.46 10.71 -3.72
C MET A 1 9.24 9.83 -3.82
N SER A 2 8.12 10.28 -3.26
CA SER A 2 6.91 9.47 -3.12
C SER A 2 6.37 9.07 -4.50
N TYR A 3 5.76 7.89 -4.60
CA TYR A 3 5.12 7.41 -5.82
C TYR A 3 3.84 8.19 -6.16
N ILE A 4 3.25 8.87 -5.17
CA ILE A 4 2.11 9.78 -5.35
C ILE A 4 2.34 11.05 -4.53
N ALA A 5 1.89 12.20 -5.04
CA ALA A 5 1.83 13.44 -4.28
C ALA A 5 0.58 13.48 -3.38
N TRP A 6 0.58 14.35 -2.36
CA TRP A 6 -0.57 14.54 -1.48
C TRP A 6 -1.86 14.89 -2.24
N GLU A 7 -1.75 15.79 -3.21
CA GLU A 7 -2.90 16.20 -4.04
C GLU A 7 -3.49 15.05 -4.85
N GLN A 8 -2.63 14.20 -5.42
CA GLN A 8 -3.05 13.00 -6.14
C GLN A 8 -3.66 11.98 -5.20
N TYR A 9 -3.05 11.79 -4.02
CA TYR A 9 -3.60 10.91 -2.99
C TYR A 9 -5.02 11.34 -2.64
N ARG A 10 -5.28 12.61 -2.32
CA ARG A 10 -6.63 13.11 -2.00
C ARG A 10 -7.68 12.89 -3.10
N SER A 11 -7.23 12.85 -4.35
CA SER A 11 -8.12 12.58 -5.48
C SER A 11 -8.43 11.09 -5.66
N LEU A 12 -7.47 10.21 -5.34
CA LEU A 12 -7.57 8.76 -5.56
C LEU A 12 -8.08 8.01 -4.33
N CYS A 13 -7.71 8.47 -3.14
CA CYS A 13 -8.01 7.92 -1.83
C CYS A 13 -8.38 9.06 -0.85
N ASN A 14 -9.16 8.78 0.18
CA ASN A 14 -9.57 9.80 1.16
C ASN A 14 -9.56 9.30 2.60
N SER A 15 -8.84 8.21 2.89
CA SER A 15 -8.79 7.66 4.24
C SER A 15 -7.94 8.49 5.21
N ILE A 16 -6.99 9.28 4.69
CA ILE A 16 -6.16 10.20 5.50
C ILE A 16 -6.55 11.64 5.16
N THR A 17 -6.77 12.46 6.19
CA THR A 17 -7.14 13.87 6.04
C THR A 17 -6.01 14.84 6.44
N ASP A 18 -5.00 14.35 7.16
CA ASP A 18 -3.83 15.12 7.56
C ASP A 18 -2.61 14.82 6.65
N GLU A 19 -2.03 15.87 6.08
CA GLU A 19 -0.86 15.77 5.22
C GLU A 19 0.38 15.29 5.99
N THR A 20 0.48 15.58 7.30
CA THR A 20 1.61 15.12 8.12
C THR A 20 1.56 13.61 8.30
N GLU A 21 0.39 13.07 8.64
CA GLU A 21 0.13 11.63 8.67
C GLU A 21 0.40 10.96 7.32
N PHE A 22 -0.12 11.55 6.23
CA PHE A 22 0.15 11.07 4.86
C PHE A 22 1.65 11.01 4.56
N ASN A 23 2.41 12.05 4.89
CA ASN A 23 3.84 12.10 4.63
C ASN A 23 4.61 11.02 5.42
N ARG A 24 4.19 10.73 6.65
CA ARG A 24 4.78 9.65 7.45
C ARG A 24 4.45 8.28 6.84
N LEU A 25 3.19 8.01 6.54
CA LEU A 25 2.75 6.73 5.99
C LEU A 25 3.30 6.50 4.58
N SER A 26 3.40 7.54 3.75
CA SER A 26 4.01 7.48 2.42
C SER A 26 5.46 7.05 2.47
N LYS A 27 6.25 7.52 3.45
CA LYS A 27 7.64 7.06 3.62
C LYS A 27 7.71 5.57 3.97
N LEU A 28 6.83 5.09 4.85
CA LEU A 28 6.76 3.67 5.23
C LEU A 28 6.31 2.80 4.05
N ALA A 29 5.31 3.26 3.31
CA ALA A 29 4.84 2.64 2.09
C ALA A 29 5.95 2.60 1.02
N GLU A 30 6.72 3.68 0.84
CA GLU A 30 7.84 3.75 -0.14
C GLU A 30 8.88 2.67 0.19
N ILE A 31 9.29 2.57 1.46
CA ILE A 31 10.22 1.53 1.90
C ILE A 31 9.65 0.14 1.59
N LYS A 32 8.40 -0.12 1.96
CA LYS A 32 7.77 -1.43 1.80
C LYS A 32 7.61 -1.85 0.34
N LEU A 33 7.11 -0.96 -0.51
CA LEU A 33 6.98 -1.20 -1.96
C LEU A 33 8.36 -1.48 -2.58
N ASN A 34 9.37 -0.69 -2.20
CA ASN A 34 10.74 -0.87 -2.69
C ASN A 34 11.36 -2.20 -2.23
N THR A 35 11.13 -2.63 -1.00
CA THR A 35 11.62 -3.92 -0.49
C THR A 35 11.01 -5.08 -1.27
N ILE A 36 9.68 -5.10 -1.42
CA ILE A 36 8.98 -6.22 -2.08
C ILE A 36 9.28 -6.27 -3.59
N THR A 37 9.35 -5.12 -4.24
CA THR A 37 9.66 -5.04 -5.68
C THR A 37 11.17 -5.11 -5.96
N HIS A 38 12.01 -5.23 -4.94
CA HIS A 38 13.47 -5.14 -5.05
C HIS A 38 13.94 -3.90 -5.84
N MET A 39 13.40 -2.74 -5.49
CA MET A 39 13.65 -1.44 -6.13
C MET A 39 13.20 -1.31 -7.59
N ARG A 40 12.53 -2.33 -8.18
CA ARG A 40 12.13 -2.29 -9.59
C ARG A 40 11.12 -1.19 -9.88
N ALA A 41 10.11 -1.01 -9.03
CA ALA A 41 9.15 0.08 -9.16
C ALA A 41 9.86 1.45 -9.13
N LYS A 42 10.88 1.59 -8.28
CA LYS A 42 11.64 2.85 -8.17
C LYS A 42 12.43 3.16 -9.42
N ARG A 43 13.09 2.13 -9.98
CA ARG A 43 13.85 2.26 -11.23
C ARG A 43 12.92 2.62 -12.39
N PHE A 44 11.78 1.94 -12.48
CA PHE A 44 10.75 2.23 -13.47
C PHE A 44 10.33 3.71 -13.43
N GLU A 45 9.94 4.22 -12.25
CA GLU A 45 9.49 5.61 -12.09
C GLU A 45 10.60 6.64 -12.36
N ASN A 46 11.85 6.34 -12.01
CA ASN A 46 12.98 7.23 -12.31
C ASN A 46 13.25 7.35 -13.81
N GLU A 47 12.90 6.34 -14.60
CA GLU A 47 13.08 6.28 -16.05
C GLU A 47 11.80 6.67 -16.81
N TYR A 48 10.66 6.74 -16.11
CA TYR A 48 9.36 7.04 -16.70
C TYR A 48 9.30 8.48 -17.22
N SER A 49 8.74 8.64 -18.43
CA SER A 49 8.44 9.94 -19.02
C SER A 49 7.12 9.86 -19.76
N GLU A 50 6.15 10.66 -19.32
CA GLU A 50 4.79 10.70 -19.89
C GLU A 50 4.79 11.02 -21.39
N GLU A 51 5.75 11.82 -21.86
CA GLU A 51 5.84 12.30 -23.24
C GLU A 51 6.18 11.19 -24.24
N ILE A 52 6.96 10.19 -23.81
CA ILE A 52 7.49 9.13 -24.69
C ILE A 52 7.07 7.72 -24.26
N ALA A 53 6.36 7.59 -23.13
CA ALA A 53 5.93 6.30 -22.61
C ALA A 53 4.99 5.59 -23.59
N THR A 54 5.24 4.30 -23.78
CA THR A 54 4.28 3.39 -24.43
C THR A 54 3.02 3.23 -23.59
N ASP A 55 1.92 2.81 -24.19
CA ASP A 55 0.66 2.55 -23.47
C ASP A 55 0.84 1.57 -22.31
N PHE A 56 1.70 0.56 -22.49
CA PHE A 56 2.05 -0.37 -21.42
C PHE A 56 2.78 0.34 -20.26
N GLN A 57 3.75 1.21 -20.54
CA GLN A 57 4.44 1.96 -19.50
C GLN A 57 3.49 2.92 -18.76
N LYS A 58 2.58 3.59 -19.47
CA LYS A 58 1.54 4.43 -18.85
C LYS A 58 0.65 3.62 -17.92
N GLN A 59 0.23 2.43 -18.37
CA GLN A 59 -0.54 1.50 -17.54
C GLN A 59 0.26 1.07 -16.30
N VAL A 60 1.54 0.73 -16.44
CA VAL A 60 2.40 0.34 -15.30
C VAL A 60 2.56 1.50 -14.31
N HIS A 61 2.77 2.73 -14.79
CA HIS A 61 2.82 3.94 -13.94
C HIS A 61 1.53 4.11 -13.12
N MET A 62 0.37 4.04 -13.78
CA MET A 62 -0.93 4.14 -13.10
C MET A 62 -1.12 3.02 -12.07
N GLN A 63 -0.71 1.78 -12.38
CA GLN A 63 -0.79 0.66 -11.44
C GLN A 63 0.11 0.86 -10.22
N ILE A 64 1.30 1.44 -10.40
CA ILE A 64 2.18 1.80 -9.28
C ILE A 64 1.50 2.84 -8.38
N GLN A 65 0.92 3.89 -8.96
CA GLN A 65 0.24 4.95 -8.20
C GLN A 65 -0.98 4.42 -7.43
N ASP A 66 -1.84 3.63 -8.08
CA ASP A 66 -3.02 3.02 -7.45
C ASP A 66 -2.63 2.06 -6.33
N THR A 67 -1.68 1.15 -6.60
CA THR A 67 -1.15 0.22 -5.60
C THR A 67 -0.58 0.96 -4.40
N PHE A 68 0.15 2.05 -4.62
CA PHE A 68 0.72 2.86 -3.54
C PHE A 68 -0.35 3.58 -2.72
N CYS A 69 -1.39 4.10 -3.37
CA CYS A 69 -2.54 4.72 -2.72
C CYS A 69 -3.29 3.73 -1.82
N GLN A 70 -3.55 2.53 -2.34
CA GLN A 70 -4.17 1.44 -1.58
C GLN A 70 -3.30 0.99 -0.41
N LEU A 71 -1.97 0.91 -0.61
CA LEU A 71 -1.03 0.55 0.45
C LEU A 71 -1.05 1.54 1.61
N ILE A 72 -1.00 2.84 1.31
CA ILE A 72 -1.09 3.91 2.32
C ILE A 72 -2.42 3.84 3.07
N SER A 73 -3.53 3.66 2.33
CA SER A 73 -4.87 3.61 2.91
C SER A 73 -5.03 2.39 3.83
N LEU A 74 -4.50 1.23 3.43
CA LEU A 74 -4.46 0.03 4.27
C LEU A 74 -3.61 0.25 5.53
N MET A 75 -2.44 0.88 5.42
CA MET A 75 -1.59 1.20 6.58
C MET A 75 -2.32 2.11 7.59
N SER A 76 -3.03 3.13 7.11
CA SER A 76 -3.84 4.02 7.96
C SER A 76 -4.95 3.26 8.69
N VAL A 77 -5.70 2.40 7.99
CA VAL A 77 -6.73 1.54 8.60
C VAL A 77 -6.11 0.64 9.66
N GLN A 78 -5.01 -0.03 9.36
CA GLN A 78 -4.33 -0.95 10.28
C GLN A 78 -3.82 -0.25 11.56
N GLU A 79 -3.37 1.01 11.46
CA GLU A 79 -2.96 1.80 12.63
C GLU A 79 -4.18 2.25 13.46
N SER A 80 -5.24 2.75 12.81
CA SER A 80 -6.45 3.20 13.51
C SER A 80 -7.20 2.07 14.23
N SER A 81 -7.16 0.84 13.69
CA SER A 81 -7.87 -0.30 14.24
C SER A 81 -7.07 -1.12 15.26
N GLY A 82 -5.81 -0.73 15.56
CA GLY A 82 -4.92 -1.52 16.41
C GLY A 82 -4.63 -2.92 15.87
N MET A 83 -4.70 -3.13 14.55
CA MET A 83 -4.53 -4.44 13.92
C MET A 83 -3.12 -5.00 14.18
N GLY A 84 -3.04 -6.27 14.58
CA GLY A 84 -1.77 -6.94 14.89
C GLY A 84 -1.20 -6.66 16.29
N THR A 85 -1.94 -5.97 17.17
CA THR A 85 -1.54 -5.72 18.58
C THR A 85 -1.95 -6.84 19.55
N GLY A 86 -2.69 -7.86 19.09
CA GLY A 86 -3.16 -8.97 19.92
C GLY A 86 -4.27 -8.62 20.93
N ILE A 87 -4.84 -7.41 20.88
CA ILE A 87 -5.92 -7.00 21.80
C ILE A 87 -7.27 -7.57 21.32
N THR A 88 -7.60 -8.78 21.76
CA THR A 88 -8.97 -9.31 21.72
C THR A 88 -9.74 -8.78 22.92
N SER A 89 -10.55 -7.74 22.71
CA SER A 89 -11.64 -7.41 23.64
C SER A 89 -12.58 -8.63 23.72
N VAL A 90 -12.52 -9.36 24.83
CA VAL A 90 -13.51 -10.37 25.20
C VAL A 90 -14.52 -9.71 26.15
N SER A 91 -15.66 -9.31 25.61
CA SER A 91 -16.88 -9.17 26.42
C SER A 91 -17.67 -10.47 26.31
N ASN A 92 -17.94 -11.09 27.45
CA ASN A 92 -18.65 -12.34 27.59
C ASN A 92 -20.17 -12.12 27.45
N ASP A 93 -20.65 -11.87 26.23
CA ASP A 93 -22.08 -11.97 25.90
C ASP A 93 -22.24 -12.56 24.50
N GLY A 94 -22.38 -13.88 24.45
CA GLY A 94 -23.05 -14.62 23.37
C GLY A 94 -22.51 -14.42 21.95
N TYR A 95 -21.49 -15.19 21.57
CA TYR A 95 -21.14 -15.58 20.20
C TYR A 95 -21.18 -14.48 19.11
N SER A 96 -20.01 -13.98 18.75
CA SER A 96 -19.74 -13.31 17.49
C SER A 96 -18.36 -13.74 16.99
N GLU A 97 -18.30 -14.69 16.05
CA GLU A 97 -17.08 -15.01 15.32
C GLU A 97 -16.78 -13.91 14.31
N SER A 98 -15.87 -13.00 14.67
CA SER A 98 -15.20 -12.12 13.71
C SER A 98 -13.76 -12.58 13.58
N TYR A 99 -13.35 -13.06 12.40
CA TYR A 99 -11.95 -13.36 12.06
C TYR A 99 -11.14 -12.05 12.09
N LYS A 100 -10.76 -11.60 13.29
CA LYS A 100 -9.87 -10.46 13.46
C LYS A 100 -8.47 -10.91 13.08
N VAL A 101 -7.88 -10.18 12.13
CA VAL A 101 -6.42 -10.17 11.89
C VAL A 101 -5.75 -9.91 13.24
N THR A 102 -5.15 -10.92 13.83
CA THR A 102 -4.76 -10.96 15.24
C THR A 102 -3.25 -10.82 15.41
N THR A 103 -2.46 -11.06 14.35
CA THR A 103 -1.00 -11.09 14.44
C THR A 103 -0.31 -10.06 13.54
N ALA A 104 0.89 -9.63 13.94
CA ALA A 104 1.75 -8.76 13.12
C ALA A 104 2.12 -9.40 11.76
N GLN A 105 2.19 -10.73 11.71
CA GLN A 105 2.51 -11.47 10.48
C GLN A 105 1.37 -11.41 9.47
N GLU A 106 0.11 -11.51 9.89
CA GLU A 106 -1.03 -11.36 8.99
C GLU A 106 -1.16 -9.92 8.48
N LYS A 107 -0.90 -8.93 9.34
CA LYS A 107 -0.81 -7.52 8.96
C LYS A 107 0.22 -7.33 7.83
N GLU A 108 1.39 -7.93 8.00
CA GLU A 108 2.49 -7.89 7.02
C GLU A 108 2.14 -8.60 5.71
N ALA A 109 1.45 -9.75 5.80
CA ALA A 109 1.00 -10.51 4.63
C ALA A 109 -0.03 -9.71 3.80
N GLN A 110 -0.93 -8.96 4.43
CA GLN A 110 -1.87 -8.10 3.72
C GLN A 110 -1.17 -6.99 2.93
N LEU A 111 -0.20 -6.31 3.53
CA LEU A 111 0.60 -5.28 2.85
C LEU A 111 1.34 -5.86 1.64
N THR A 112 1.92 -7.05 1.80
CA THR A 112 2.62 -7.75 0.71
C THR A 112 1.66 -8.20 -0.39
N SER A 113 0.47 -8.65 -0.01
CA SER A 113 -0.59 -9.06 -0.94
C SER A 113 -1.04 -7.90 -1.83
N VAL A 114 -1.32 -6.72 -1.23
CA VAL A 114 -1.69 -5.51 -1.98
C VAL A 114 -0.65 -5.18 -3.05
N ILE A 115 0.64 -5.23 -2.69
CA ILE A 115 1.73 -4.94 -3.64
C ILE A 115 1.78 -5.96 -4.76
N ARG A 116 1.72 -7.26 -4.45
CA ARG A 116 1.84 -8.33 -5.44
C ARG A 116 0.64 -8.38 -6.38
N SER A 117 -0.56 -8.19 -5.85
CA SER A 117 -1.79 -8.15 -6.63
C SER A 117 -1.86 -6.89 -7.50
N GLY A 118 -1.56 -5.73 -6.94
CA GLY A 118 -1.62 -4.44 -7.65
C GLY A 118 -0.59 -4.31 -8.78
N LEU A 119 0.58 -4.95 -8.63
CA LEU A 119 1.63 -4.96 -9.66
C LEU A 119 1.64 -6.23 -10.51
N SER A 120 0.61 -7.07 -10.42
CA SER A 120 0.53 -8.30 -11.21
C SER A 120 0.54 -8.00 -12.72
N GLY A 121 1.31 -8.77 -13.50
CA GLY A 121 1.42 -8.58 -14.95
C GLY A 121 2.35 -7.44 -15.40
N THR A 122 2.90 -6.65 -14.48
CA THR A 122 3.85 -5.55 -14.81
C THR A 122 5.31 -6.02 -14.91
N GLY A 123 5.64 -7.18 -14.35
CA GLY A 123 7.03 -7.64 -14.13
C GLY A 123 7.73 -7.03 -12.90
N LEU A 124 7.05 -6.11 -12.18
CA LEU A 124 7.62 -5.40 -11.04
C LEU A 124 7.38 -6.07 -9.68
N ALA A 125 6.37 -6.94 -9.56
CA ALA A 125 5.92 -7.56 -8.31
C ALA A 125 6.97 -8.46 -7.58
N GLY A 126 8.13 -8.68 -8.19
CA GLY A 126 9.16 -9.59 -7.68
C GLY A 126 8.97 -11.04 -8.16
N ALA A 127 9.87 -11.94 -7.77
CA ALA A 127 9.66 -13.38 -7.93
C ALA A 127 8.69 -13.87 -6.84
N LEU A 128 7.75 -14.75 -7.21
CA LEU A 128 6.82 -15.39 -6.27
C LEU A 128 7.51 -16.47 -5.46
#